data_AF-A0A5J4QY02-F1
#
_entry.id   AF-A0A5J4QY02-F1
#
_cell.length_a   1.000
_cell.length_b   1.000
_cell.length_c   1.000
_cell.angle_alpha   90.00
_cell.angle_beta   90.00
_cell.angle_gamma   90.00
#
_symmetry.space_group_name_H-M   'P 1'
#
loop_
_entity.id
_entity.type
_entity.pdbx_description
1 polymer ?
#
loop_
_entity_poly.entity_id
_entity_poly.type
_entity_poly.pdbx_seq_one_letter_code
_entity_poly.pdbx_strand_id
1 'polypeptide(L)'
;MFADFSCQEALSTFIVLFAVIDIIGAIPIIINLREKGKEVNAARATGLSFLLLILFFFAGEMLLRLFHVDIESFAVAGAFVIFLMALEMLLDVEIFKNQGPIKEATLVPLVFPLVAGAGSFTTLLSLRAEYASINIIIALILNMLWVYFVIRMTDRIERVLGKSGIYLIRKFFGIILLAISVRLFTANITLLIDILQKKS
;
A
#
# COMPACT_ATOMS: atom_id res chain seq x y z
N MET A 1 -18.55 4.14 -25.43
CA MET A 1 -17.43 4.44 -24.50
C MET A 1 -17.90 4.87 -23.12
N PHE A 2 -19.04 5.57 -22.95
CA PHE A 2 -19.68 5.82 -21.64
C PHE A 2 -20.85 4.86 -21.31
N ALA A 3 -21.14 3.89 -22.18
CA ALA A 3 -22.26 2.94 -22.03
C ALA A 3 -22.00 1.86 -20.97
N ASP A 4 -20.74 1.66 -20.57
CA ASP A 4 -20.31 0.67 -19.56
C ASP A 4 -20.12 1.31 -18.17
N PHE A 5 -20.48 2.59 -18.01
CA PHE A 5 -20.41 3.24 -16.71
C PHE A 5 -21.60 2.84 -15.84
N SER A 6 -21.31 2.20 -14.73
CA SER A 6 -22.31 1.85 -13.71
C SER A 6 -21.88 2.47 -12.39
N CYS A 7 -22.71 3.39 -11.89
CA CYS A 7 -22.47 4.05 -10.60
C CYS A 7 -22.38 3.01 -9.47
N GLN A 8 -23.17 1.94 -9.54
CA GLN A 8 -23.15 0.86 -8.57
C GLN A 8 -21.81 0.10 -8.61
N GLU A 9 -21.30 -0.23 -9.78
CA GLU A 9 -20.00 -0.92 -9.92
C GLU A 9 -18.83 -0.04 -9.47
N ALA A 10 -18.87 1.25 -9.83
CA ALA A 10 -17.86 2.22 -9.40
C ALA A 10 -17.86 2.38 -7.88
N LEU A 11 -19.05 2.41 -7.25
CA LEU A 11 -19.16 2.49 -5.80
C LEU A 11 -18.68 1.20 -5.11
N SER A 12 -19.07 0.02 -5.62
CA SER A 12 -18.59 -1.26 -5.09
C SER A 12 -17.07 -1.37 -5.18
N THR A 13 -16.51 -1.05 -6.35
CA THR A 13 -15.06 -1.03 -6.56
C THR A 13 -14.38 -0.05 -5.61
N PHE A 14 -14.96 1.15 -5.43
CA PHE A 14 -14.43 2.14 -4.50
C PHE A 14 -14.35 1.60 -3.08
N ILE A 15 -15.42 0.96 -2.58
CA ILE A 15 -15.47 0.39 -1.22
C ILE A 15 -14.42 -0.69 -1.04
N VAL A 16 -14.28 -1.59 -2.02
CA VAL A 16 -13.29 -2.68 -1.95
C VAL A 16 -11.86 -2.11 -1.95
N LEU A 17 -11.54 -1.20 -2.88
CA LEU A 17 -10.22 -0.55 -2.92
C LEU A 17 -9.95 0.29 -1.67
N PHE A 18 -10.96 0.97 -1.13
CA PHE A 18 -10.86 1.76 0.10
C PHE A 18 -10.46 0.89 1.29
N ALA A 19 -11.12 -0.26 1.44
CA ALA A 19 -10.84 -1.19 2.53
C ALA A 19 -9.45 -1.82 2.42
N VAL A 20 -8.98 -2.07 1.19
CA VAL A 20 -7.69 -2.74 0.95
C VAL A 20 -6.50 -1.78 1.03
N ILE A 21 -6.65 -0.55 0.52
CA ILE A 21 -5.58 0.47 0.57
C ILE A 21 -5.36 0.94 2.02
N ASP A 22 -6.41 1.04 2.83
CA ASP A 22 -6.39 1.38 4.26
C ASP A 22 -5.37 2.47 4.65
N ILE A 23 -5.47 3.64 4.00
CA ILE A 23 -4.58 4.77 4.27
C ILE A 23 -4.73 5.32 5.70
N ILE A 24 -5.86 5.05 6.35
CA ILE A 24 -6.10 5.45 7.74
C ILE A 24 -5.21 4.62 8.68
N GLY A 25 -5.17 3.29 8.47
CA GLY A 25 -4.24 2.41 9.16
C GLY A 25 -2.77 2.77 8.94
N ALA A 26 -2.45 3.41 7.80
CA ALA A 26 -1.11 3.89 7.46
C ALA A 26 -0.70 5.22 8.13
N ILE A 27 -1.61 5.96 8.79
CA ILE A 27 -1.32 7.26 9.43
C ILE A 27 -0.10 7.21 10.36
N PRO A 28 0.05 6.22 11.27
CA PRO A 28 1.19 6.16 12.19
C PRO A 28 2.53 5.96 11.50
N ILE A 29 2.54 5.29 10.34
CA ILE A 29 3.74 5.14 9.51
C ILE A 29 4.12 6.49 8.90
N ILE A 30 3.12 7.22 8.38
CA ILE A 30 3.33 8.56 7.83
C ILE A 30 3.90 9.50 8.91
N ILE A 31 3.37 9.44 10.13
CA ILE A 31 3.88 10.22 11.27
C ILE A 31 5.33 9.81 11.57
N ASN A 32 5.63 8.51 11.63
CA ASN A 32 7.00 8.06 11.91
C ASN A 32 8.01 8.53 10.85
N LEU A 33 7.64 8.49 9.56
CA LEU A 33 8.49 8.98 8.48
C LEU A 33 8.77 10.48 8.67
N ARG A 34 7.76 11.28 9.01
CA ARG A 34 7.91 12.73 9.26
C ARG A 34 8.79 13.03 10.47
N GLU A 35 8.62 12.29 11.57
CA GLU A 35 9.40 12.45 12.80
C GLU A 35 10.90 12.21 12.55
N LYS A 36 11.23 11.30 11.63
CA LYS A 36 12.61 11.03 11.17
C LYS A 36 13.15 12.10 10.21
N GLY A 37 12.48 13.26 10.10
CA GLY A 37 12.86 14.36 9.22
C GLY A 37 12.62 14.06 7.74
N LYS A 38 11.87 13.01 7.41
CA LYS A 38 11.61 12.64 6.03
C LYS A 38 10.40 13.44 5.49
N GLU A 39 10.61 14.23 4.42
CA GLU A 39 9.54 15.02 3.78
C GLU A 39 8.50 14.10 3.12
N VAL A 40 7.33 13.93 3.76
CA VAL A 40 6.19 13.23 3.16
C VAL A 40 5.29 14.26 2.44
N ASN A 41 5.51 14.42 1.14
CA ASN A 41 4.64 15.28 0.33
C ASN A 41 3.39 14.49 -0.13
N ALA A 42 2.21 14.90 0.35
CA ALA A 42 0.94 14.24 0.04
C ALA A 42 0.66 14.13 -1.47
N ALA A 43 0.95 15.18 -2.24
CA ALA A 43 0.72 15.18 -3.69
C ALA A 43 1.66 14.20 -4.40
N ARG A 44 2.94 14.17 -4.00
CA ARG A 44 3.92 13.23 -4.60
C ARG A 44 3.63 11.78 -4.21
N ALA A 45 3.38 11.52 -2.93
CA ALA A 45 3.05 10.17 -2.44
C ALA A 45 1.81 9.61 -3.14
N THR A 46 0.75 10.42 -3.23
CA THR A 46 -0.49 10.03 -3.91
C THR A 46 -0.26 9.86 -5.41
N GLY A 47 0.45 10.79 -6.06
CA GLY A 47 0.73 10.74 -7.49
C GLY A 47 1.55 9.50 -7.89
N LEU A 48 2.61 9.18 -7.14
CA LEU A 48 3.40 7.99 -7.36
C LEU A 48 2.61 6.70 -7.09
N SER A 49 1.80 6.67 -6.03
CA SER A 49 0.93 5.53 -5.73
C SER A 49 -0.11 5.30 -6.83
N PHE A 50 -0.73 6.38 -7.31
CA PHE A 50 -1.69 6.33 -8.41
C PHE A 50 -1.02 5.84 -9.70
N LEU A 51 0.16 6.38 -10.03
CA LEU A 51 0.91 5.97 -11.21
C LEU A 51 1.25 4.48 -11.17
N LEU A 52 1.74 3.98 -10.02
CA LEU A 52 2.05 2.57 -9.85
C LEU A 52 0.81 1.68 -9.94
N LEU A 53 -0.29 2.06 -9.29
CA LEU A 53 -1.55 1.30 -9.35
C LEU A 53 -2.15 1.28 -10.76
N ILE A 54 -2.12 2.39 -11.50
CA ILE A 54 -2.55 2.44 -12.90
C ILE A 54 -1.64 1.61 -13.79
N LEU A 55 -0.31 1.73 -13.63
CA LEU A 55 0.63 0.95 -14.41
C LEU A 55 0.40 -0.55 -14.17
N PHE A 56 0.24 -0.96 -12.92
CA PHE A 56 -0.04 -2.35 -12.57
C PHE A 56 -1.41 -2.81 -13.06
N PHE A 57 -2.44 -1.96 -13.00
CA PHE A 57 -3.77 -2.30 -13.51
C PHE A 57 -3.74 -2.68 -15.00
N PHE A 58 -2.98 -1.96 -15.82
CA PHE A 58 -2.87 -2.26 -17.26
C PHE A 58 -1.81 -3.32 -17.58
N ALA A 59 -0.64 -3.24 -16.96
CA ALA A 59 0.55 -4.01 -17.33
C ALA A 59 0.99 -5.05 -16.29
N GLY A 60 0.35 -5.11 -15.11
CA GLY A 60 0.80 -5.91 -13.97
C GLY A 60 0.93 -7.40 -14.29
N GLU A 61 -0.08 -8.03 -14.89
CA GLU A 61 0.00 -9.44 -15.30
C GLU A 61 1.13 -9.70 -16.30
N MET A 62 1.30 -8.81 -17.28
CA MET A 62 2.37 -8.93 -18.28
C MET A 62 3.74 -8.77 -17.62
N LEU A 63 3.91 -7.77 -16.75
CA LEU A 63 5.16 -7.49 -16.05
C LEU A 63 5.56 -8.67 -15.16
N LEU A 64 4.62 -9.21 -14.38
CA LEU A 64 4.83 -10.39 -13.55
C LEU A 64 5.23 -11.62 -14.40
N ARG A 65 4.54 -11.86 -15.53
CA ARG A 65 4.86 -12.96 -16.45
C ARG A 65 6.24 -12.82 -17.10
N LEU A 66 6.64 -11.59 -17.49
CA LEU A 66 7.95 -11.34 -18.09
C LEU A 66 9.10 -11.71 -17.13
N PHE A 67 8.95 -11.39 -15.84
CA PHE A 67 9.92 -11.74 -14.81
C PHE A 67 9.75 -13.16 -14.26
N HIS A 68 8.74 -13.91 -14.72
CA HIS A 68 8.38 -15.24 -14.20
C HIS A 68 8.14 -15.21 -12.68
N VAL A 69 7.47 -14.15 -12.21
CA VAL A 69 7.13 -13.95 -10.80
C VAL A 69 5.62 -14.04 -10.62
N ASP A 70 5.18 -14.91 -9.73
CA ASP A 70 3.76 -15.00 -9.36
C ASP A 70 3.35 -13.85 -8.44
N ILE A 71 2.06 -13.48 -8.45
CA ILE A 71 1.57 -12.37 -7.63
C ILE A 71 1.70 -12.66 -6.13
N GLU A 72 1.62 -13.93 -5.75
CA GLU A 72 1.82 -14.44 -4.39
C GLU A 72 3.28 -14.23 -3.95
N SER A 73 4.25 -14.54 -4.81
CA SER A 73 5.68 -14.31 -4.55
C SER A 73 5.97 -12.82 -4.40
N PHE A 74 5.36 -11.98 -5.24
CA PHE A 74 5.44 -10.53 -5.13
C PHE A 74 4.79 -10.02 -3.82
N ALA A 75 3.69 -10.64 -3.40
CA ALA A 75 3.02 -10.34 -2.14
C ALA A 75 3.85 -10.69 -0.90
N VAL A 76 4.53 -11.84 -0.92
CA VAL A 76 5.49 -12.23 0.11
C VAL A 76 6.62 -11.22 0.21
N ALA A 77 7.17 -10.74 -0.91
CA ALA A 77 8.19 -9.69 -0.91
C ALA A 77 7.68 -8.38 -0.29
N GLY A 78 6.44 -7.97 -0.62
CA GLY A 78 5.78 -6.84 0.02
C GLY A 78 5.61 -7.03 1.53
N ALA A 79 5.24 -8.23 1.98
CA ALA A 79 5.12 -8.56 3.39
C ALA A 79 6.45 -8.38 4.14
N PHE A 80 7.58 -8.76 3.54
CA PHE A 80 8.91 -8.52 4.12
C PHE A 80 9.24 -7.03 4.28
N VAL A 81 8.89 -6.19 3.31
CA VAL A 81 9.12 -4.75 3.45
C VAL A 81 8.28 -4.16 4.59
N ILE A 82 7.01 -4.60 4.74
CA ILE A 82 6.16 -4.22 5.90
C ILE A 82 6.74 -4.74 7.22
N PHE A 83 7.27 -5.96 7.24
CA PHE A 83 7.94 -6.53 8.41
C PHE A 83 9.10 -5.66 8.88
N LEU A 84 9.96 -5.25 7.94
CA LEU A 84 11.11 -4.40 8.24
C LEU A 84 10.66 -3.01 8.72
N MET A 85 9.61 -2.43 8.15
CA MET A 85 9.03 -1.17 8.65
C MET A 85 8.52 -1.30 10.09
N ALA A 86 7.82 -2.40 10.39
CA ALA A 86 7.31 -2.68 11.72
C ALA A 86 8.44 -2.82 12.74
N LEU A 87 9.50 -3.56 12.41
CA LEU A 87 10.71 -3.65 13.23
C LEU A 87 11.38 -2.30 13.41
N GLU A 88 11.44 -1.49 12.36
CA GLU A 88 12.00 -0.14 12.41
C GLU A 88 11.26 0.75 13.43
N MET A 89 9.92 0.66 13.48
CA MET A 89 9.08 1.37 14.45
C MET A 89 9.24 0.84 15.88
N LEU A 90 9.39 -0.47 16.04
CA LEU A 90 9.50 -1.14 17.34
C LEU A 90 10.88 -1.02 17.99
N LEU A 91 11.94 -1.10 17.19
CA LEU A 91 13.32 -1.11 17.68
C LEU A 91 13.98 0.28 17.61
N ASP A 92 13.29 1.28 17.04
CA ASP A 92 13.83 2.63 16.80
C ASP A 92 15.15 2.63 15.99
N VAL A 93 15.34 1.61 15.15
CA VAL A 93 16.46 1.54 14.20
C VAL A 93 16.10 2.26 12.90
N GLU A 94 17.05 2.42 11.99
CA GLU A 94 16.79 2.84 10.61
C GLU A 94 17.33 1.78 9.65
N ILE A 95 16.42 1.02 9.05
CA ILE A 95 16.74 -0.02 8.07
C ILE A 95 16.72 0.60 6.68
N PHE A 96 15.72 1.44 6.39
CA PHE A 96 15.60 2.16 5.13
C PHE A 96 16.43 3.46 5.18
N LYS A 97 17.72 3.35 4.85
CA LYS A 97 18.67 4.46 4.74
C LYS A 97 18.57 5.14 3.37
N ASN A 98 18.22 6.43 3.36
CA ASN A 98 18.17 7.24 2.14
C ASN A 98 19.46 8.02 1.93
N GLN A 99 20.51 7.33 1.49
CA GLN A 99 21.77 7.98 1.08
C GLN A 99 21.80 8.33 -0.42
N GLY A 100 20.69 8.19 -1.14
CA GLY A 100 20.57 8.60 -2.54
C GLY A 100 20.35 10.11 -2.69
N PRO A 101 20.83 10.76 -3.77
CA PRO A 101 20.73 12.21 -4.01
C PRO A 101 19.31 12.72 -4.32
N ILE A 102 18.26 12.02 -3.89
CA ILE A 102 16.89 12.27 -4.32
C ILE A 102 15.97 12.24 -3.11
N LYS A 103 15.28 13.37 -2.86
CA LYS A 103 14.22 13.54 -1.86
C LYS A 103 13.03 12.54 -2.00
N GLU A 104 13.10 11.62 -2.97
CA GLU A 104 12.06 10.66 -3.37
C GLU A 104 12.17 9.32 -2.65
N ALA A 105 13.35 8.95 -2.16
CA ALA A 105 13.56 7.64 -1.53
C ALA A 105 12.80 7.52 -0.18
N THR A 106 12.35 8.64 0.39
CA THR A 106 11.47 8.72 1.57
C THR A 106 10.08 8.15 1.30
N LEU A 107 9.64 8.20 0.06
CA LEU A 107 8.29 7.81 -0.34
C LEU A 107 8.20 6.32 -0.63
N VAL A 108 9.32 5.61 -0.78
CA VAL A 108 9.36 4.21 -1.23
C VAL A 108 8.47 3.33 -0.35
N PRO A 109 8.67 3.17 0.97
CA PRO A 109 7.81 2.30 1.78
C PRO A 109 6.32 2.71 1.81
N LEU A 110 6.04 4.03 1.80
CA LEU A 110 4.68 4.56 1.83
C LEU A 110 3.94 4.29 0.51
N VAL A 111 4.61 4.51 -0.62
CA VAL A 111 4.06 4.29 -1.95
C VAL A 111 3.99 2.80 -2.25
N PHE A 112 5.07 2.06 -2.00
CA PHE A 112 5.18 0.61 -2.16
C PHE A 112 6.00 -0.01 -1.01
N PRO A 113 5.44 -0.94 -0.22
CA PRO A 113 4.24 -1.74 -0.48
C PRO A 113 2.99 -1.26 0.25
N LEU A 114 2.98 -0.10 0.91
CA LEU A 114 1.87 0.25 1.81
C LEU A 114 0.59 0.65 1.05
N VAL A 115 0.64 1.64 0.16
CA VAL A 115 -0.52 2.07 -0.63
C VAL A 115 -0.69 1.22 -1.89
N ALA A 116 0.35 1.13 -2.72
CA ALA A 116 0.38 0.28 -3.90
C ALA A 116 0.85 -1.14 -3.55
N GLY A 117 0.26 -1.73 -2.52
CA GLY A 117 0.66 -3.04 -2.02
C GLY A 117 0.11 -4.21 -2.82
N ALA A 118 0.55 -5.40 -2.42
CA ALA A 118 0.08 -6.64 -3.02
C ALA A 118 -1.44 -6.84 -2.90
N GLY A 119 -2.04 -6.43 -1.77
CA GLY A 119 -3.49 -6.43 -1.62
C GLY A 119 -4.18 -5.54 -2.65
N SER A 120 -3.68 -4.31 -2.84
CA SER A 120 -4.21 -3.37 -3.82
C SER A 120 -4.06 -3.90 -5.25
N PHE A 121 -2.93 -4.55 -5.54
CA PHE A 121 -2.64 -5.15 -6.83
C PHE A 121 -3.52 -6.35 -7.17
N THR A 122 -3.63 -7.33 -6.26
CA THR A 122 -4.50 -8.49 -6.46
C THR A 122 -5.96 -8.06 -6.60
N THR A 123 -6.40 -7.12 -5.76
CA THR A 123 -7.75 -6.55 -5.82
C THR A 123 -8.03 -5.87 -7.14
N LEU A 124 -7.10 -5.07 -7.66
CA LEU A 124 -7.27 -4.43 -8.97
C LEU A 124 -7.40 -5.46 -10.10
N LEU A 125 -6.63 -6.55 -10.07
CA LEU A 125 -6.75 -7.63 -11.06
C LEU A 125 -8.07 -8.39 -10.93
N SER A 126 -8.50 -8.72 -9.70
CA SER A 126 -9.78 -9.38 -9.46
C SER A 126 -10.96 -8.52 -9.93
N LEU A 127 -10.97 -7.23 -9.61
CA LEU A 127 -12.02 -6.30 -10.04
C LEU A 127 -12.03 -6.12 -11.56
N ARG A 128 -10.86 -6.17 -12.22
CA ARG A 128 -10.77 -6.11 -13.69
C ARG A 128 -11.46 -7.28 -14.39
N ALA A 129 -11.56 -8.43 -13.73
CA ALA A 129 -12.25 -9.60 -14.27
C ALA A 129 -13.78 -9.49 -14.15
N GLU A 130 -14.30 -8.63 -13.25
CA GLU A 130 -15.72 -8.54 -12.91
C GLU A 130 -16.38 -7.24 -13.38
N TYR A 131 -15.64 -6.13 -13.41
CA TYR A 131 -16.16 -4.78 -13.65
C TYR A 131 -15.50 -4.10 -14.85
N ALA A 132 -16.22 -3.15 -15.44
CA ALA A 132 -15.68 -2.35 -16.54
C ALA A 132 -14.51 -1.48 -16.09
N SER A 133 -13.45 -1.40 -16.90
CA SER A 133 -12.23 -0.63 -16.60
C SER A 133 -12.50 0.83 -16.24
N ILE A 134 -13.52 1.45 -16.84
CA ILE A 134 -13.89 2.84 -16.56
C ILE A 134 -14.37 3.02 -15.11
N ASN A 135 -15.15 2.05 -14.58
CA ASN A 135 -15.67 2.08 -13.21
C ASN A 135 -14.51 1.92 -12.21
N ILE A 136 -13.55 1.05 -12.54
CA ILE A 136 -12.36 0.82 -11.71
C ILE A 136 -11.45 2.05 -11.67
N ILE A 137 -11.20 2.69 -12.81
CA ILE A 137 -10.36 3.88 -12.88
C ILE A 137 -10.99 5.04 -12.11
N ILE A 138 -12.31 5.25 -12.23
CA ILE A 138 -13.03 6.28 -11.47
C ILE A 138 -12.92 6.01 -9.96
N ALA A 139 -13.19 4.77 -9.53
CA ALA A 139 -13.06 4.36 -8.15
C ALA A 139 -11.63 4.51 -7.59
N LEU A 140 -10.62 4.22 -8.41
CA LEU A 140 -9.21 4.39 -8.06
C LEU A 140 -8.86 5.87 -7.90
N ILE A 141 -9.32 6.74 -8.80
CA ILE A 141 -9.12 8.20 -8.67
C ILE A 141 -9.75 8.72 -7.38
N LEU A 142 -10.99 8.32 -7.07
CA LEU A 142 -11.66 8.71 -5.83
C LEU A 142 -10.90 8.23 -4.59
N ASN A 143 -10.38 7.00 -4.61
CA ASN A 143 -9.54 6.48 -3.53
C ASN A 143 -8.23 7.28 -3.39
N MET A 144 -7.61 7.68 -4.49
CA MET A 144 -6.40 8.51 -4.42
C MET A 144 -6.69 9.91 -3.89
N LEU A 145 -7.84 10.50 -4.20
CA LEU A 145 -8.27 11.75 -3.56
C LEU A 145 -8.42 11.58 -2.05
N TRP A 146 -8.98 10.45 -1.60
CA TRP A 146 -9.05 10.12 -0.18
C TRP A 146 -7.66 9.95 0.45
N VAL A 147 -6.76 9.22 -0.20
CA VAL A 147 -5.37 9.05 0.24
C VAL A 147 -4.67 10.40 0.40
N TYR A 148 -4.80 11.28 -0.58
CA TYR A 148 -4.25 12.63 -0.52
C TYR A 148 -4.77 13.42 0.69
N PHE A 149 -6.08 13.35 0.93
CA PHE A 149 -6.71 14.04 2.05
C PHE A 149 -6.20 13.52 3.39
N VAL A 150 -6.11 12.20 3.57
CA VAL A 150 -5.61 11.57 4.80
C VAL A 150 -4.16 11.94 5.07
N ILE A 151 -3.26 11.83 4.07
CA ILE A 151 -1.85 12.18 4.24
C ILE A 151 -1.69 13.67 4.64
N ARG A 152 -2.54 14.55 4.09
CA ARG A 152 -2.55 15.98 4.42
C ARG A 152 -3.11 16.26 5.83
N MET A 153 -4.07 15.46 6.28
CA MET A 153 -4.61 15.57 7.64
C MET A 153 -3.63 15.08 8.71
N THR A 154 -2.68 14.22 8.35
CA THR A 154 -1.67 13.72 9.28
C THR A 154 -0.92 14.85 10.00
N ASP A 155 -0.66 15.98 9.34
CA ASP A 155 -0.02 17.16 9.93
C ASP A 155 -0.84 17.79 11.08
N ARG A 156 -2.17 17.61 11.08
CA ARG A 156 -3.03 18.03 12.19
C ARG A 156 -3.00 17.02 13.32
N ILE A 157 -3.05 15.73 12.98
CA ILE A 157 -3.00 14.63 13.95
C ILE A 157 -1.70 14.69 14.76
N GLU A 158 -0.57 14.92 14.10
CA GLU A 158 0.74 15.07 14.72
C GLU A 158 0.75 16.21 15.77
N ARG A 159 0.16 17.36 15.45
CA ARG A 159 0.07 18.52 16.35
C ARG A 159 -0.82 18.27 17.58
N VAL A 160 -1.86 17.46 17.44
CA VAL A 160 -2.79 17.14 18.55
C VAL A 160 -2.18 16.12 19.51
N LEU A 161 -1.49 15.10 18.99
CA LEU A 161 -0.96 13.99 19.78
C LEU A 161 0.28 14.35 20.61
N GLY A 162 1.07 15.31 20.12
CA GLY A 162 2.36 15.66 20.72
C GLY A 162 3.39 14.52 20.67
N LYS A 163 4.62 14.79 21.10
CA LYS A 163 5.75 13.84 20.96
C LYS A 163 5.50 12.50 21.67
N SER A 164 4.97 12.54 22.88
CA SER A 164 4.72 11.32 23.67
C SER A 164 3.57 10.47 23.11
N GLY A 165 2.50 11.09 22.62
CA GLY A 165 1.38 10.38 21.99
C GLY A 165 1.79 9.71 20.68
N ILE A 166 2.57 10.42 19.86
CA ILE A 166 3.16 9.89 18.63
C ILE A 166 4.04 8.67 18.93
N TYR A 167 4.90 8.76 19.95
CA TYR A 167 5.77 7.64 20.33
C TYR A 167 4.97 6.39 20.71
N LEU A 168 3.93 6.54 21.54
CA LEU A 168 3.10 5.41 21.96
C LEU A 168 2.34 4.79 20.79
N ILE A 169 1.71 5.62 19.96
CA ILE A 169 0.96 5.18 18.77
C ILE A 169 1.92 4.49 17.79
N ARG A 170 3.13 5.02 17.59
CA ARG A 170 4.16 4.39 16.78
C ARG A 170 4.49 2.98 17.26
N LYS A 171 4.73 2.79 18.56
CA LYS A 171 5.03 1.45 19.11
C LYS A 171 3.85 0.50 18.96
N PHE A 172 2.66 0.96 19.28
CA PHE A 172 1.44 0.15 19.16
C PHE A 172 1.19 -0.30 17.70
N PHE A 173 1.27 0.61 16.74
CA PHE A 173 1.09 0.27 15.34
C PHE A 173 2.26 -0.52 14.75
N GLY A 174 3.48 -0.38 15.30
CA GLY A 174 4.58 -1.28 14.97
C GLY A 174 4.21 -2.75 15.24
N ILE A 175 3.56 -3.05 16.36
CA ILE A 175 3.08 -4.41 16.68
C ILE A 175 1.98 -4.84 15.69
N ILE A 176 1.03 -3.95 15.40
CA ILE A 176 -0.06 -4.24 14.44
C ILE A 176 0.50 -4.56 13.05
N LEU A 177 1.43 -3.74 12.54
CA LEU A 177 2.03 -3.93 11.23
C LEU A 177 2.85 -5.21 11.14
N LEU A 178 3.54 -5.58 12.23
CA LEU A 178 4.22 -6.85 12.32
C LEU A 178 3.22 -8.01 12.18
N ALA A 179 2.08 -7.93 12.86
CA ALA A 179 1.03 -8.94 12.75
C ALA A 179 0.40 -9.00 11.35
N ILE A 180 0.14 -7.84 10.72
CA ILE A 180 -0.37 -7.75 9.34
C ILE A 180 0.64 -8.36 8.36
N SER A 181 1.93 -8.03 8.51
CA SER A 181 3.00 -8.59 7.68
C SER A 181 3.08 -10.11 7.81
N VAL A 182 3.06 -10.65 9.03
CA VAL A 182 3.06 -12.11 9.26
C VAL A 182 1.83 -12.76 8.62
N ARG A 183 0.64 -12.17 8.77
CA ARG A 183 -0.58 -12.67 8.12
C ARG A 183 -0.47 -12.66 6.60
N LEU A 184 0.06 -11.58 6.02
CA LEU A 184 0.24 -11.48 4.56
C LEU A 184 1.26 -12.51 4.07
N PHE A 185 2.34 -12.71 4.80
CA PHE A 185 3.34 -13.73 4.52
C PHE A 185 2.74 -15.13 4.55
N THR A 186 2.02 -15.50 5.63
CA THR A 186 1.45 -16.84 5.78
C THR A 186 0.35 -17.11 4.76
N ALA A 187 -0.53 -16.15 4.47
CA ALA A 187 -1.58 -16.32 3.48
C ALA A 187 -1.03 -16.61 2.08
N ASN A 188 0.04 -15.91 1.66
CA ASN A 188 0.60 -16.08 0.32
C ASN A 188 1.57 -17.27 0.23
N ILE A 189 2.30 -17.62 1.30
CA ILE A 189 3.19 -18.78 1.27
C ILE A 189 2.40 -20.10 1.26
N THR A 190 1.24 -20.17 1.93
CA THR A 190 0.37 -21.33 1.86
C THR A 190 -0.14 -21.56 0.44
N LEU A 191 -0.59 -20.50 -0.24
CA LEU A 191 -0.98 -20.59 -1.65
C LEU A 191 0.15 -21.08 -2.55
N LEU A 192 1.38 -20.59 -2.33
CA LEU A 192 2.54 -21.03 -3.10
C LEU A 192 2.85 -22.52 -2.86
N ILE A 193 2.77 -22.99 -1.62
CA ILE A 193 2.97 -24.41 -1.26
C ILE A 193 1.91 -25.29 -1.93
N ASP A 194 0.64 -24.89 -1.91
CA ASP A 194 -0.45 -25.63 -2.54
C ASP A 194 -0.26 -25.75 -4.06
N ILE A 195 0.19 -24.66 -4.72
CA ILE A 195 0.52 -24.66 -6.15
C ILE A 195 1.66 -25.64 -6.45
N LEU A 196 2.69 -25.70 -5.60
CA LEU A 196 3.81 -26.64 -5.77
C LEU A 196 3.36 -28.10 -5.58
N GLN A 197 2.52 -28.38 -4.59
CA GLN A 197 2.00 -29.73 -4.36
C GLN A 197 1.12 -30.22 -5.51
N LYS A 198 0.34 -29.35 -6.15
CA LYS A 198 -0.54 -29.71 -7.27
C LYS A 198 0.23 -29.96 -8.59
N LYS A 199 1.48 -29.53 -8.68
CA LYS A 199 2.34 -29.66 -9.86
C LYS A 199 3.32 -30.85 -9.78
N SER A 200 3.43 -31.48 -8.61
CA SER A 200 4.18 -32.73 -8.36
C SER A 200 3.28 -33.95 -8.45
#